data_AF-A0A839IAM3-F1
#
_entry.id   AF-A0A839IAM3-F1
#
_cell.length_a   1.000
_cell.length_b   1.000
_cell.length_c   1.000
_cell.angle_alpha   90.00
_cell.angle_beta   90.00
_cell.angle_gamma   90.00
#
_symmetry.space_group_name_H-M   'P 1'
#
loop_
_entity.id
_entity.type
_entity.pdbx_description
1 polymer ?
#
loop_
_entity_poly.entity_id
_entity_poly.type
_entity_poly.pdbx_seq_one_letter_code
_entity_poly.pdbx_strand_id
1 'polypeptide(L)' 'MGVVNVRNGKLVIQFRFKGQRCREQTQLLDNSVNRKRLERMLQRIEAEIILDAFDYQKYFPNSNGAKRFIETKKRENN' A
#
# COMPACT_ATOMS: atom_id res chain seq x y z
N MET A 1 -1.92 -0.92 11.53
CA MET A 1 -3.02 -1.63 10.85
C MET A 1 -3.63 -0.76 9.78
N GLY A 2 -3.65 -1.26 8.55
CA GLY A 2 -4.31 -0.71 7.39
C GLY A 2 -5.74 -1.23 7.27
N VAL A 3 -6.45 -0.71 6.29
CA VAL A 3 -7.86 -1.04 6.02
C VAL A 3 -8.12 -1.06 4.51
N VAL A 4 -9.03 -1.92 4.08
CA VAL A 4 -9.59 -1.92 2.74
C VAL A 4 -10.93 -1.19 2.78
N ASN A 5 -11.04 -0.12 1.98
CA ASN A 5 -12.22 0.73 1.87
C ASN A 5 -12.74 0.75 0.43
N VAL A 6 -13.85 1.45 0.21
CA VAL A 6 -14.45 1.64 -1.12
C VAL A 6 -14.47 3.11 -1.47
N ARG A 7 -14.19 3.43 -2.73
CA ARG A 7 -14.34 4.77 -3.31
C ARG A 7 -14.78 4.64 -4.75
N ASN A 8 -15.91 5.27 -5.10
CA ASN A 8 -16.49 5.23 -6.45
C ASN A 8 -16.65 3.79 -6.98
N GLY A 9 -17.17 2.88 -6.14
CA GLY A 9 -17.37 1.46 -6.49
C GLY A 9 -16.09 0.62 -6.59
N LYS A 10 -14.91 1.20 -6.34
CA LYS A 10 -13.62 0.52 -6.42
C LYS A 10 -12.96 0.41 -5.05
N LEU A 11 -12.19 -0.64 -4.85
CA LEU A 11 -11.50 -0.89 -3.60
C LEU A 11 -10.25 -0.02 -3.46
N VAL A 12 -9.98 0.43 -2.23
CA VAL A 12 -8.88 1.31 -1.85
C VAL A 12 -8.17 0.70 -0.65
N ILE A 13 -6.86 0.51 -0.74
CA ILE A 13 -6.03 0.10 0.40
C ILE A 13 -5.53 1.36 1.10
N GLN A 14 -5.67 1.41 2.42
CA GLN A 14 -5.12 2.47 3.26
C GLN A 14 -4.22 1.87 4.32
N PHE A 15 -3.00 2.37 4.45
CA PHE A 15 -2.04 1.90 5.45
C PHE A 15 -1.07 3.04 5.80
N ARG A 16 -0.15 2.80 6.75
CA ARG A 16 0.93 3.74 7.07
C ARG A 16 2.27 3.12 6.75
N PHE A 17 3.16 3.88 6.13
CA PHE A 17 4.54 3.49 5.86
C PHE A 17 5.45 4.70 6.08
N LYS A 18 6.55 4.51 6.82
CA LYS A 18 7.49 5.58 7.23
C LYS A 18 6.79 6.83 7.79
N GLY A 19 5.81 6.62 8.69
CA GLY A 19 5.02 7.70 9.31
C GLY A 19 3.97 8.34 8.39
N GLN A 20 3.97 8.04 7.09
CA GLN A 20 3.07 8.64 6.11
C GLN A 20 1.83 7.79 5.85
N ARG A 21 0.67 8.43 5.71
CA ARG A 21 -0.57 7.75 5.31
C ARG A 21 -0.54 7.48 3.80
N CYS A 22 -0.63 6.22 3.45
CA CYS A 22 -0.69 5.72 2.08
C CYS A 22 -2.13 5.33 1.75
N ARG A 23 -2.63 5.81 0.61
CA ARG A 23 -3.97 5.52 0.12
C ARG A 23 -3.88 5.19 -1.36
N GLU A 24 -4.07 3.92 -1.69
CA GLU A 24 -3.92 3.40 -3.04
C GLU A 24 -5.26 2.86 -3.54
N GLN A 25 -5.82 3.54 -4.54
CA GLN A 25 -7.05 3.12 -5.19
C GLN A 25 -6.73 2.08 -6.27
N THR A 26 -7.48 0.98 -6.27
CA THR A 26 -7.33 -0.10 -7.23
C THR A 26 -8.39 -0.02 -8.32
N GLN A 27 -8.25 -0.83 -9.37
CA GLN A 27 -9.30 -1.01 -10.38
C GLN A 27 -10.32 -2.10 -9.99
N LEU A 28 -10.15 -2.75 -8.84
CA LEU A 28 -11.01 -3.84 -8.40
C LEU A 28 -12.35 -3.30 -7.91
N LEU A 29 -13.43 -3.87 -8.42
CA LEU A 29 -14.78 -3.57 -7.95
C LEU A 29 -15.01 -4.09 -6.53
N ASP A 30 -15.92 -3.44 -5.82
CA ASP A 30 -16.35 -3.86 -4.49
C ASP A 30 -17.15 -5.17 -4.53
N ASN A 31 -16.46 -6.30 -4.31
CA ASN A 31 -17.07 -7.60 -4.08
C ASN A 31 -16.22 -8.43 -3.09
N SER A 32 -16.80 -9.50 -2.55
CA SER A 32 -16.20 -10.32 -1.50
C SER A 32 -14.87 -10.97 -1.92
N VAL A 33 -14.77 -11.43 -3.17
CA VAL A 33 -13.56 -12.06 -3.71
C VAL A 33 -12.41 -11.05 -3.78
N ASN A 34 -12.67 -9.87 -4.34
CA ASN A 34 -11.69 -8.80 -4.46
C ASN A 34 -11.28 -8.22 -3.11
N ARG A 35 -12.22 -8.09 -2.16
CA ARG A 35 -11.93 -7.68 -0.78
C ARG A 35 -10.97 -8.65 -0.11
N LYS A 36 -11.28 -9.95 -0.09
CA LYS A 36 -10.39 -10.98 0.48
C LYS A 36 -9.01 -11.02 -0.18
N ARG A 37 -8.92 -10.69 -1.48
CA ARG A 37 -7.63 -10.58 -2.17
C ARG A 37 -6.83 -9.38 -1.68
N LEU A 38 -7.46 -8.22 -1.54
CA LEU A 38 -6.78 -7.01 -1.05
C LEU A 38 -6.45 -7.06 0.43
N GLU A 39 -7.27 -7.69 1.25
CA GLU A 39 -6.97 -7.93 2.67
C GLU A 39 -5.71 -8.77 2.83
N ARG A 40 -5.58 -9.86 2.06
CA ARG A 40 -4.36 -10.69 2.05
C ARG A 40 -3.13 -9.92 1.55
N MET A 41 -3.29 -9.11 0.50
CA MET A 41 -2.21 -8.23 0.04
C MET A 41 -1.81 -7.24 1.14
N LEU A 42 -2.77 -6.63 1.82
CA LEU A 42 -2.53 -5.68 2.91
C LEU A 42 -1.81 -6.35 4.08
N GLN A 43 -2.22 -7.55 4.50
CA GLN A 43 -1.52 -8.32 5.52
C GLN A 43 -0.05 -8.58 5.15
N ARG A 44 0.22 -8.92 3.89
CA ARG A 44 1.59 -9.08 3.39
C ARG A 44 2.38 -7.78 3.44
N ILE A 45 1.78 -6.67 2.99
CA ILE A 45 2.39 -5.33 3.07
C ILE A 45 2.76 -5.00 4.51
N GLU A 46 1.86 -5.24 5.46
CA GLU A 46 2.12 -4.98 6.88
C GLU A 46 3.26 -5.83 7.43
N ALA A 47 3.29 -7.12 7.10
CA ALA A 47 4.39 -8.00 7.49
C ALA A 47 5.73 -7.52 6.92
N GLU A 48 5.77 -7.14 5.64
CA GLU A 48 6.97 -6.62 5.00
C GLU A 48 7.39 -5.26 5.58
N ILE A 49 6.45 -4.41 6.01
CA ILE A 49 6.78 -3.14 6.70
C ILE A 49 7.42 -3.42 8.06
N ILE A 50 6.89 -4.38 8.82
CA ILE A 50 7.44 -4.78 10.13
C ILE A 50 8.86 -5.36 9.97
N LEU A 51 9.09 -6.12 8.90
CA LEU A 51 10.39 -6.72 8.58
C LEU A 51 11.36 -5.75 7.87
N ASP A 52 10.98 -4.47 7.71
CA ASP A 52 11.71 -3.46 6.94
C ASP A 52 12.09 -3.90 5.51
N ALA A 53 11.27 -4.78 4.92
CA ALA A 53 11.44 -5.36 3.59
C ALA A 53 10.47 -4.78 2.56
N PHE A 54 9.52 -3.94 2.99
CA PHE A 54 8.47 -3.41 2.12
C PHE A 54 9.00 -2.38 1.12
N ASP A 55 8.78 -2.66 -0.17
CA ASP A 55 9.11 -1.75 -1.26
C ASP A 55 7.83 -1.19 -1.90
N TYR A 56 7.50 0.06 -1.59
CA TYR A 56 6.30 0.73 -2.08
C TYR A 56 6.17 0.70 -3.60
N GLN A 57 7.28 0.89 -4.32
CA GLN A 57 7.27 0.98 -5.78
C GLN A 57 7.02 -0.38 -6.43
N LYS A 58 7.44 -1.48 -5.79
CA LYS A 58 7.14 -2.83 -6.29
C LYS A 58 5.65 -3.16 -6.22
N TYR A 59 4.95 -2.69 -5.18
CA TYR A 59 3.51 -2.91 -5.03
C TYR A 59 2.67 -1.94 -5.87
N PHE A 60 3.10 -0.70 -5.95
CA PHE A 60 2.34 0.38 -6.59
C PHE A 60 3.21 1.14 -7.61
N PRO A 61 3.63 0.49 -8.72
CA PRO A 61 4.62 1.04 -9.66
C PRO A 61 4.14 2.34 -10.32
N ASN A 62 2.83 2.47 -10.55
CA ASN A 62 2.21 3.63 -11.17
C ASN A 62 1.64 4.63 -10.14
N SER A 63 1.92 4.45 -8.84
CA SER A 63 1.41 5.36 -7.83
C SER A 63 2.24 6.65 -7.76
N ASN A 64 1.55 7.79 -7.81
CA ASN A 64 2.13 9.09 -7.48
C ASN A 64 2.70 9.13 -6.05
N GLY A 65 2.22 8.26 -5.16
CA GLY A 65 2.72 8.10 -3.80
C GLY A 65 4.12 7.52 -3.70
N ALA A 66 4.58 6.76 -4.71
CA ALA A 66 5.92 6.17 -4.72
C ALA A 66 7.01 7.26 -4.66
N LYS A 67 6.78 8.43 -5.26
CA LYS A 67 7.71 9.57 -5.23
C LYS A 67 8.09 10.00 -3.81
N ARG A 68 7.19 9.85 -2.83
CA ARG A 68 7.46 10.19 -1.42
C ARG A 68 8.49 9.28 -0.75
N PHE A 69 8.70 8.08 -1.28
CA PHE A 69 9.53 7.04 -0.66
C PHE A 69 10.82 6.77 -1.43
N ILE A 70 10.92 7.23 -2.69
CA ILE A 70 12.16 7.20 -3.48
C ILE A 70 13.25 8.06 -2.82
N GLU A 71 12.87 9.21 -2.26
CA GLU A 71 13.81 10.15 -1.64
C GLU A 71 14.31 9.67 -0.26
N THR A 72 13.48 8.92 0.47
CA THR A 72 13.84 8.41 1.80
C THR A 72 14.91 7.31 1.73
N LYS A 73 14.93 6.50 0.67
CA LYS A 73 15.97 5.46 0.45
C LYS A 73 17.39 6.05 0.35
N LYS A 74 17.55 7.32 -0.06
CA LYS A 74 18.87 7.97 -0.17
C LYS A 74 19.46 8.38 1.18
N ARG A 75 18.65 8.54 2.25
CA ARG A 75 19.13 9.03 3.55
C ARG A 75 19.52 7.93 4.54
N GLU A 76 19.02 6.70 4.36
CA GLU A 76 19.31 5.56 5.24
C GLU A 76 20.63 4.84 4.92
N ASN A 77 21.30 5.22 3.82
CA ASN A 77 22.57 4.63 3.37
C ASN A 77 23.81 5.52 3.64
N ASN A 78 23.74 6.48 4.57
CA ASN A 78 24.88 7.34 4.91
C ASN A 78 25.14 7.41 6.41
#